data_AF-A0A925D6D2-F1
#
_entry.id   AF-A0A925D6D2-F1
#
_cell.length_a   1.000
_cell.length_b   1.000
_cell.length_c   1.000
_cell.angle_alpha   90.00
_cell.angle_beta   90.00
_cell.angle_gamma   90.00
#
_symmetry.space_group_name_H-M   'P 1'
#
loop_
_entity.id
_entity.type
_entity.pdbx_description
1 polymer ?
#
loop_
_entity_poly.entity_id
_entity_poly.type
_entity_poly.pdbx_seq_one_letter_code
_entity_poly.pdbx_strand_id
1 'polypeptide(L)'
;GKGLAVLTGDFDLDGDQDVYVCNDTTENFLFLNDGTGKFEEDAGLRGCATDNKGIPNGSMGIDMADYNLDGLPDIGVANYEREAFALYENDGRGFFRHVSEPLGITAIGGLYVGFGTTFVDVDRDGFEDLIVNNGHVQFHPDEAPIRQLPFILMNQRGTSFDRIQLGDGSYLDSPHVGRGLAIGDLDNDGDYDFGFTNSDEPSALLRNDSTDGNSWLRVRLIGGKSNRDAIGARVLLEIEIQTQTQGKKETVSLKLLRFVKSGASYASHGDNRPLFGFPKGSRLKSLTIYWPSGQMQTIAAPQAGDDLTILEAALTADDP
;
A
#
# COMPACT_ATOMS: atom_id res chain seq x y z
N GLY A 1 -12.34 -1.43 19.74
CA GLY A 1 -10.99 -1.75 20.22
C GLY A 1 -10.29 -0.48 20.64
N LYS A 2 -8.97 -0.52 20.69
CA LYS A 2 -8.09 0.63 20.93
C LYS A 2 -7.53 1.15 19.60
N GLY A 3 -8.38 1.75 18.79
CA GLY A 3 -8.04 2.12 17.40
C GLY A 3 -6.88 3.12 17.31
N LEU A 4 -5.86 2.79 16.50
CA LEU A 4 -4.68 3.64 16.27
C LEU A 4 -4.49 4.04 14.80
N ALA A 5 -5.02 3.25 13.87
CA ALA A 5 -5.11 3.63 12.46
C ALA A 5 -6.40 3.10 11.84
N VAL A 6 -6.83 3.77 10.77
CA VAL A 6 -8.01 3.44 9.99
C VAL A 6 -7.66 3.53 8.51
N LEU A 7 -8.20 2.60 7.72
CA LEU A 7 -8.09 2.56 6.28
C LEU A 7 -9.48 2.26 5.70
N THR A 8 -9.85 3.00 4.66
CA THR A 8 -11.06 2.73 3.87
C THR A 8 -10.68 2.14 2.51
N GLY A 9 -11.34 1.06 2.12
CA GLY A 9 -11.11 0.36 0.86
C GLY A 9 -12.29 -0.55 0.52
N ASP A 10 -12.31 -1.11 -0.67
CA ASP A 10 -13.28 -2.13 -1.11
C ASP A 10 -12.59 -3.51 -0.93
N PHE A 11 -12.71 -4.12 0.26
CA PHE A 11 -11.90 -5.29 0.63
C PHE A 11 -12.50 -6.60 0.13
N ASP A 12 -13.81 -6.66 -0.08
CA ASP A 12 -14.49 -7.83 -0.64
C ASP A 12 -14.92 -7.68 -2.11
N LEU A 13 -14.61 -6.53 -2.72
CA LEU A 13 -14.80 -6.23 -4.13
C LEU A 13 -16.27 -6.17 -4.56
N ASP A 14 -17.18 -5.83 -3.65
CA ASP A 14 -18.60 -5.68 -3.93
C ASP A 14 -18.98 -4.29 -4.47
N GLY A 15 -18.02 -3.36 -4.47
CA GLY A 15 -18.13 -2.03 -5.05
C GLY A 15 -18.59 -0.95 -4.07
N ASP A 16 -18.73 -1.26 -2.79
CA ASP A 16 -18.88 -0.26 -1.76
C ASP A 16 -17.57 0.01 -1.00
N GLN A 17 -17.63 0.67 0.16
CA GLN A 17 -16.43 1.03 0.93
C GLN A 17 -16.56 0.46 2.33
N ASP A 18 -15.58 -0.36 2.67
CA ASP A 18 -15.35 -0.98 3.97
C ASP A 18 -14.37 -0.16 4.80
N VAL A 19 -14.26 -0.50 6.08
CA VAL A 19 -13.33 0.14 7.02
C VAL A 19 -12.54 -0.90 7.79
N TYR A 20 -11.22 -0.87 7.65
CA TYR A 20 -10.32 -1.64 8.50
C TYR A 20 -9.72 -0.75 9.61
N VAL A 21 -9.70 -1.25 10.85
CA VAL A 21 -9.20 -0.54 12.02
C VAL A 21 -8.13 -1.37 12.72
N CYS A 22 -6.92 -0.82 12.78
CA CYS A 22 -5.85 -1.35 13.61
C CYS A 22 -6.10 -1.00 15.07
N ASN A 23 -6.14 -2.01 15.94
CA ASN A 23 -6.36 -1.86 17.36
C ASN A 23 -5.11 -2.29 18.15
N ASP A 24 -4.75 -1.51 19.17
CA ASP A 24 -3.68 -1.88 20.08
C ASP A 24 -4.15 -2.99 21.06
N THR A 25 -3.38 -4.07 21.18
CA THR A 25 -3.56 -5.20 22.13
C THR A 25 -4.92 -5.91 22.09
N THR A 26 -5.74 -5.65 21.06
CA THR A 26 -7.08 -6.22 20.87
C THR A 26 -7.27 -6.50 19.39
N GLU A 27 -8.23 -7.36 19.04
CA GLU A 27 -8.48 -7.74 17.65
C GLU A 27 -8.65 -6.52 16.75
N ASN A 28 -8.03 -6.56 15.57
CA ASN A 28 -8.33 -5.61 14.51
C ASN A 28 -9.75 -5.81 14.02
N PHE A 29 -10.36 -4.74 13.50
CA PHE A 29 -11.73 -4.79 13.01
C PHE A 29 -11.76 -4.58 11.51
N LEU A 30 -12.67 -5.28 10.83
CA LEU A 30 -13.02 -5.10 9.43
C LEU A 30 -14.53 -4.92 9.41
N PHE A 31 -14.94 -3.69 9.18
CA PHE A 31 -16.33 -3.30 9.06
C PHE A 31 -16.71 -3.34 7.59
N LEU A 32 -17.52 -4.34 7.22
CA LEU A 32 -18.05 -4.49 5.87
C LEU A 32 -19.31 -3.65 5.71
N ASN A 33 -19.39 -2.87 4.65
CA ASN A 33 -20.59 -2.10 4.33
C ASN A 33 -21.59 -2.96 3.53
N ASP A 34 -22.87 -2.60 3.55
CA ASP A 34 -23.94 -3.30 2.81
C ASP A 34 -24.48 -2.47 1.64
N GLY A 35 -23.72 -1.48 1.21
CA GLY A 35 -24.04 -0.47 0.21
C GLY A 35 -24.93 0.65 0.73
N THR A 36 -25.48 0.54 1.94
CA THR A 36 -26.40 1.53 2.52
C THR A 36 -25.75 2.40 3.61
N GLY A 37 -24.46 2.19 3.88
CA GLY A 37 -23.72 2.82 4.97
C GLY A 37 -23.97 2.15 6.32
N LYS A 38 -24.54 0.95 6.32
CA LYS A 38 -24.66 0.12 7.52
C LYS A 38 -23.49 -0.87 7.50
N PHE A 39 -22.75 -0.87 8.59
CA PHE A 39 -21.52 -1.65 8.73
C PHE A 39 -21.71 -2.83 9.67
N GLU A 40 -21.11 -3.97 9.32
CA GLU A 40 -21.00 -5.16 10.16
C GLU A 40 -19.52 -5.50 10.40
N GLU A 41 -19.14 -5.69 11.66
CA GLU A 41 -17.77 -6.07 12.00
C GLU A 41 -17.59 -7.58 11.84
N ASP A 42 -16.58 -8.00 11.06
CA ASP A 42 -16.40 -9.42 10.69
C ASP A 42 -14.92 -9.86 10.59
N ALA A 43 -13.95 -9.10 11.10
CA ALA A 43 -12.52 -9.40 10.88
C ALA A 43 -12.09 -10.80 11.36
N GLY A 44 -12.69 -11.26 12.47
CA GLY A 44 -12.40 -12.59 13.02
C GLY A 44 -12.79 -13.71 12.05
N LEU A 45 -13.97 -13.61 11.43
CA LEU A 45 -14.43 -14.58 10.43
C LEU A 45 -13.67 -14.43 9.11
N ARG A 46 -13.34 -13.19 8.73
CA ARG A 46 -12.55 -12.87 7.54
C ARG A 46 -11.07 -13.20 7.68
N GLY A 47 -10.57 -13.58 8.85
CA GLY A 47 -9.19 -14.06 9.03
C GLY A 47 -8.13 -12.95 9.11
N CYS A 48 -8.56 -11.71 9.39
CA CYS A 48 -7.68 -10.54 9.45
C CYS A 48 -7.72 -9.81 10.80
N ALA A 49 -8.31 -10.41 11.85
CA ALA A 49 -8.37 -9.82 13.20
C ALA A 49 -7.08 -9.99 14.03
N THR A 50 -6.30 -11.04 13.76
CA THR A 50 -5.20 -11.52 14.62
C THR A 50 -4.06 -12.13 13.80
N ASP A 51 -2.91 -12.40 14.44
CA ASP A 51 -1.83 -13.17 13.83
C ASP A 51 -2.22 -14.62 13.47
N ASN A 52 -1.25 -15.35 12.87
CA ASN A 52 -1.41 -16.75 12.48
C ASN A 52 -1.59 -17.74 13.65
N LYS A 53 -1.58 -17.29 14.90
CA LYS A 53 -1.81 -18.08 16.12
C LYS A 53 -3.13 -17.71 16.81
N GLY A 54 -3.90 -16.78 16.25
CA GLY A 54 -5.13 -16.29 16.87
C GLY A 54 -4.87 -15.31 18.01
N ILE A 55 -3.70 -14.65 18.05
CA ILE A 55 -3.31 -13.73 19.10
C ILE A 55 -3.47 -12.29 18.58
N PRO A 56 -4.22 -11.42 19.28
CA PRO A 56 -4.25 -10.00 18.97
C PRO A 56 -2.90 -9.32 19.20
N ASN A 57 -2.56 -8.37 18.34
CA ASN A 57 -1.30 -7.63 18.39
C ASN A 57 -1.52 -6.16 18.80
N GLY A 58 -0.43 -5.46 19.09
CA GLY A 58 -0.36 -4.01 19.14
C GLY A 58 -0.31 -3.41 17.74
N SER A 59 -1.44 -3.43 17.02
CA SER A 59 -1.50 -2.92 15.64
C SER A 59 -1.61 -1.40 15.61
N MET A 60 -0.70 -0.74 14.88
CA MET A 60 -0.55 0.73 14.88
C MET A 60 -0.57 1.32 13.48
N GLY A 61 0.12 0.68 12.53
CA GLY A 61 0.17 1.10 11.13
C GLY A 61 -0.69 0.23 10.25
N ILE A 62 -1.24 0.80 9.18
CA ILE A 62 -1.93 0.05 8.14
C ILE A 62 -1.66 0.63 6.76
N ASP A 63 -1.59 -0.25 5.77
CA ASP A 63 -1.82 0.12 4.39
C ASP A 63 -2.37 -1.06 3.56
N MET A 64 -2.78 -0.80 2.31
CA MET A 64 -3.32 -1.79 1.36
C MET A 64 -2.72 -1.68 -0.03
N ALA A 65 -2.46 -2.81 -0.68
CA ALA A 65 -1.89 -2.91 -2.03
C ALA A 65 -2.22 -4.26 -2.70
N ASP A 66 -1.93 -4.37 -3.99
CA ASP A 66 -1.89 -5.64 -4.73
C ASP A 66 -0.41 -6.05 -4.85
N TYR A 67 0.17 -6.55 -3.75
CA TYR A 67 1.63 -6.72 -3.66
C TYR A 67 2.15 -7.87 -4.55
N ASN A 68 1.29 -8.84 -4.87
CA ASN A 68 1.65 -10.04 -5.62
C ASN A 68 1.12 -10.01 -7.09
N LEU A 69 0.43 -8.94 -7.49
CA LEU A 69 -0.20 -8.75 -8.80
C LEU A 69 -1.28 -9.79 -9.13
N ASP A 70 -2.01 -10.29 -8.13
CA ASP A 70 -3.16 -11.17 -8.33
C ASP A 70 -4.47 -10.40 -8.57
N GLY A 71 -4.42 -9.06 -8.42
CA GLY A 71 -5.55 -8.16 -8.65
C GLY A 71 -6.47 -7.99 -7.44
N LEU A 72 -6.03 -8.41 -6.25
CA LEU A 72 -6.81 -8.35 -5.02
C LEU A 72 -6.19 -7.35 -4.01
N PRO A 73 -7.02 -6.74 -3.15
CA PRO A 73 -6.54 -5.84 -2.10
C PRO A 73 -6.04 -6.64 -0.89
N ASP A 74 -4.73 -6.63 -0.68
CA ASP A 74 -4.06 -7.21 0.48
C ASP A 74 -3.80 -6.15 1.57
N ILE A 75 -3.73 -6.58 2.83
CA ILE A 75 -3.57 -5.67 3.98
C ILE A 75 -2.21 -5.86 4.64
N GLY A 76 -1.45 -4.77 4.76
CA GLY A 76 -0.22 -4.71 5.55
C GLY A 76 -0.44 -3.98 6.87
N VAL A 77 0.03 -4.55 7.97
CA VAL A 77 -0.10 -3.99 9.32
C VAL A 77 1.24 -3.99 10.04
N ALA A 78 1.59 -2.83 10.59
CA ALA A 78 2.75 -2.67 11.48
C ALA A 78 2.33 -2.90 12.94
N ASN A 79 3.09 -3.74 13.64
CA ASN A 79 2.78 -4.25 14.98
C ASN A 79 3.89 -3.89 16.00
N TYR A 80 3.71 -4.34 17.25
CA TYR A 80 4.66 -4.13 18.33
C TYR A 80 5.86 -5.10 18.27
N GLU A 81 6.91 -4.83 19.05
CA GLU A 81 8.08 -5.71 19.14
C GLU A 81 7.65 -7.13 19.56
N ARG A 82 8.28 -8.15 18.95
CA ARG A 82 7.98 -9.59 19.15
C ARG A 82 6.63 -10.05 18.61
N GLU A 83 5.89 -9.15 17.97
CA GLU A 83 4.72 -9.45 17.18
C GLU A 83 5.10 -9.27 15.71
N ALA A 84 4.83 -10.28 14.88
CA ALA A 84 5.17 -10.16 13.45
C ALA A 84 4.37 -9.00 12.85
N PHE A 85 4.98 -8.19 11.98
CA PHE A 85 4.19 -7.35 11.08
C PHE A 85 3.33 -8.28 10.23
N ALA A 86 2.06 -7.94 10.08
CA ALA A 86 1.10 -8.82 9.44
C ALA A 86 0.92 -8.42 7.98
N LEU A 87 1.03 -9.40 7.09
CA LEU A 87 0.54 -9.30 5.72
C LEU A 87 -0.61 -10.29 5.58
N TYR A 88 -1.78 -9.79 5.22
CA TYR A 88 -3.01 -10.55 5.02
C TYR A 88 -3.30 -10.60 3.53
N GLU A 89 -3.11 -11.76 2.92
CA GLU A 89 -3.39 -12.03 1.51
C GLU A 89 -4.88 -12.34 1.33
N ASN A 90 -5.55 -11.63 0.41
CA ASN A 90 -6.98 -11.75 0.15
C ASN A 90 -7.26 -12.91 -0.83
N ASP A 91 -8.41 -13.58 -0.67
CA ASP A 91 -8.86 -14.65 -1.56
C ASP A 91 -9.85 -14.19 -2.64
N GLY A 92 -10.14 -12.89 -2.67
CA GLY A 92 -11.04 -12.22 -3.62
C GLY A 92 -12.51 -12.25 -3.22
N ARG A 93 -12.81 -12.71 -2.01
CA ARG A 93 -14.16 -12.65 -1.39
C ARG A 93 -14.12 -11.92 -0.05
N GLY A 94 -13.05 -11.18 0.22
CA GLY A 94 -12.80 -10.52 1.50
C GLY A 94 -12.46 -11.49 2.63
N PHE A 95 -11.97 -12.70 2.32
CA PHE A 95 -11.32 -13.56 3.31
C PHE A 95 -9.82 -13.50 3.14
N PHE A 96 -9.12 -13.55 4.26
CA PHE A 96 -7.71 -13.24 4.34
C PHE A 96 -6.92 -14.38 4.98
N ARG A 97 -5.68 -14.53 4.51
CA ARG A 97 -4.69 -15.43 5.07
C ARG A 97 -3.48 -14.66 5.52
N HIS A 98 -3.03 -14.89 6.74
CA HIS A 98 -1.78 -14.33 7.24
C HIS A 98 -0.56 -14.99 6.55
N VAL A 99 0.23 -14.22 5.80
CA VAL A 99 1.33 -14.71 4.94
C VAL A 99 2.72 -14.14 5.27
N SER A 100 2.90 -13.44 6.40
CA SER A 100 4.19 -12.82 6.75
C SER A 100 5.36 -13.80 6.87
N GLU A 101 5.13 -15.02 7.36
CA GLU A 101 6.18 -16.02 7.57
C GLU A 101 6.79 -16.52 6.25
N PRO A 102 6.01 -17.04 5.27
CA PRO A 102 6.57 -17.48 3.99
C PRO A 102 7.21 -16.35 3.18
N LEU A 103 6.84 -15.09 3.43
CA LEU A 103 7.40 -13.92 2.76
C LEU A 103 8.62 -13.30 3.46
N GLY A 104 9.03 -13.84 4.62
CA GLY A 104 10.19 -13.36 5.38
C GLY A 104 9.94 -12.13 6.26
N ILE A 105 8.74 -11.56 6.24
CA ILE A 105 8.37 -10.36 7.01
C ILE A 105 8.48 -10.60 8.52
N THR A 106 8.09 -11.79 9.00
CA THR A 106 8.09 -12.11 10.44
C THR A 106 9.47 -11.92 11.10
N ALA A 107 10.54 -12.31 10.40
CA ALA A 107 11.91 -12.22 10.94
C ALA A 107 12.37 -10.78 11.12
N ILE A 108 11.85 -9.86 10.30
CA ILE A 108 12.19 -8.44 10.34
C ILE A 108 11.26 -7.72 11.31
N GLY A 109 9.95 -7.88 11.16
CA GLY A 109 8.93 -7.19 11.95
C GLY A 109 9.01 -7.47 13.45
N GLY A 110 9.36 -8.69 13.85
CA GLY A 110 9.46 -9.06 15.27
C GLY A 110 10.56 -8.33 16.07
N LEU A 111 11.42 -7.55 15.40
CA LEU A 111 12.51 -6.78 16.02
C LEU A 111 12.15 -5.31 16.29
N TYR A 112 11.00 -4.84 15.80
CA TYR A 112 10.66 -3.42 15.75
C TYR A 112 9.27 -3.14 16.30
N VAL A 113 9.05 -1.89 16.73
CA VAL A 113 7.73 -1.33 17.01
C VAL A 113 7.39 -0.41 15.84
N GLY A 114 6.53 -0.88 14.94
CA GLY A 114 6.21 -0.16 13.71
C GLY A 114 4.97 0.73 13.85
N PHE A 115 5.04 1.94 13.29
CA PHE A 115 3.94 2.91 13.28
C PHE A 115 3.55 3.28 11.85
N GLY A 116 4.22 4.27 11.25
CA GLY A 116 4.00 4.67 9.86
C GLY A 116 4.38 3.52 8.93
N THR A 117 3.47 3.08 8.06
CA THR A 117 3.72 2.03 7.08
C THR A 117 2.98 2.35 5.79
N THR A 118 3.59 2.03 4.65
CA THR A 118 2.99 2.28 3.33
C THR A 118 3.54 1.29 2.33
N PHE A 119 2.67 0.85 1.43
CA PHE A 119 3.03 0.21 0.18
C PHE A 119 3.35 1.27 -0.88
N VAL A 120 4.43 1.06 -1.60
CA VAL A 120 4.94 1.98 -2.62
C VAL A 120 5.96 1.29 -3.50
N ASP A 121 5.90 1.48 -4.82
CA ASP A 121 6.86 0.94 -5.77
C ASP A 121 8.09 1.88 -5.83
N VAL A 122 9.13 1.59 -5.04
CA VAL A 122 10.27 2.50 -4.80
C VAL A 122 11.22 2.52 -5.99
N ASP A 123 11.44 1.37 -6.63
CA ASP A 123 12.35 1.21 -7.78
C ASP A 123 11.62 1.11 -9.13
N ARG A 124 10.31 1.41 -9.12
CA ARG A 124 9.44 1.48 -10.30
C ARG A 124 9.43 0.19 -11.13
N ASP A 125 9.55 -0.97 -10.49
CA ASP A 125 9.58 -2.26 -11.17
C ASP A 125 8.17 -2.87 -11.39
N GLY A 126 7.15 -2.23 -10.82
CA GLY A 126 5.74 -2.59 -10.90
C GLY A 126 5.19 -3.25 -9.64
N PHE A 127 6.05 -3.72 -8.73
CA PHE A 127 5.65 -4.35 -7.48
C PHE A 127 5.78 -3.36 -6.32
N GLU A 128 4.73 -3.23 -5.50
CA GLU A 128 4.78 -2.31 -4.36
C GLU A 128 5.60 -2.90 -3.22
N ASP A 129 6.61 -2.14 -2.78
CA ASP A 129 7.48 -2.40 -1.64
C ASP A 129 6.82 -1.95 -0.33
N LEU A 130 7.34 -2.41 0.82
CA LEU A 130 6.82 -2.02 2.12
C LEU A 130 7.82 -1.15 2.88
N ILE A 131 7.42 0.06 3.25
CA ILE A 131 8.22 0.95 4.11
C ILE A 131 7.61 0.98 5.49
N VAL A 132 8.46 0.97 6.53
CA VAL A 132 8.00 1.12 7.92
C VAL A 132 8.88 2.11 8.68
N ASN A 133 8.23 3.06 9.35
CA ASN A 133 8.83 3.97 10.31
C ASN A 133 8.67 3.41 11.73
N ASN A 134 9.79 3.17 12.40
CA ASN A 134 9.82 2.41 13.66
C ASN A 134 10.30 3.28 14.82
N GLY A 135 9.84 2.96 16.02
CA GLY A 135 10.31 3.59 17.25
C GLY A 135 9.48 3.18 18.44
N HIS A 136 10.12 2.82 19.54
CA HIS A 136 9.42 2.34 20.72
C HIS A 136 8.58 3.44 21.40
N VAL A 137 7.63 3.00 22.22
CA VAL A 137 6.86 3.85 23.14
C VAL A 137 7.62 4.08 24.46
N GLN A 138 7.20 5.10 25.23
CA GLN A 138 7.86 5.49 26.50
C GLN A 138 7.94 4.35 27.53
N PHE A 139 6.92 3.50 27.62
CA PHE A 139 6.92 2.33 28.50
C PHE A 139 7.34 1.10 27.69
N HIS A 140 8.59 0.67 27.84
CA HIS A 140 9.19 -0.39 27.05
C HIS A 140 10.05 -1.33 27.92
N PRO A 141 10.38 -2.54 27.42
CA PRO A 141 11.37 -3.40 28.08
C PRO A 141 12.73 -2.71 28.17
N ASP A 142 13.43 -2.84 29.31
CA ASP A 142 14.71 -2.14 29.57
C ASP A 142 15.80 -2.40 28.52
N GLU A 143 15.75 -3.57 27.86
CA GLU A 143 16.73 -4.00 26.86
C GLU A 143 16.41 -3.53 25.43
N ALA A 144 15.19 -3.05 25.19
CA ALA A 144 14.74 -2.62 23.87
C ALA A 144 15.10 -1.15 23.62
N PRO A 145 15.77 -0.80 22.50
CA PRO A 145 16.09 0.58 22.20
C PRO A 145 14.83 1.36 21.81
N ILE A 146 14.65 2.55 22.40
CA ILE A 146 13.54 3.45 22.03
C ILE A 146 13.66 3.88 20.57
N ARG A 147 14.86 4.28 20.17
CA ARG A 147 15.14 4.72 18.81
C ARG A 147 15.40 3.50 17.94
N GLN A 148 14.68 3.35 16.85
CA GLN A 148 14.75 2.20 15.95
C GLN A 148 14.92 2.66 14.51
N LEU A 149 15.48 1.79 13.67
CA LEU A 149 15.71 2.13 12.26
C LEU A 149 14.39 2.09 11.49
N PRO A 150 14.02 3.13 10.74
CA PRO A 150 13.07 2.95 9.65
C PRO A 150 13.70 2.03 8.59
N PHE A 151 12.88 1.32 7.82
CA PHE A 151 13.38 0.43 6.78
C PHE A 151 12.45 0.37 5.57
N ILE A 152 13.02 -0.07 4.45
CA ILE A 152 12.32 -0.42 3.22
C ILE A 152 12.53 -1.93 2.98
N LEU A 153 11.44 -2.63 2.70
CA LEU A 153 11.43 -4.02 2.27
C LEU A 153 11.07 -4.08 0.80
N MET A 154 12.05 -4.42 -0.04
CA MET A 154 11.86 -4.54 -1.48
C MET A 154 11.12 -5.83 -1.82
N ASN A 155 10.03 -5.70 -2.56
CA ASN A 155 9.18 -6.79 -2.97
C ASN A 155 9.84 -7.60 -4.10
N GLN A 156 10.14 -8.87 -3.82
CA GLN A 156 10.72 -9.79 -4.79
C GLN A 156 9.62 -10.41 -5.65
N ARG A 157 8.92 -9.57 -6.41
CA ARG A 157 7.89 -9.96 -7.39
C ARG A 157 6.77 -10.82 -6.78
N GLY A 158 6.30 -10.45 -5.59
CA GLY A 158 5.24 -11.13 -4.84
C GLY A 158 5.69 -12.37 -4.06
N THR A 159 6.98 -12.74 -4.10
CA THR A 159 7.44 -14.02 -3.53
C THR A 159 8.14 -13.91 -2.19
N SER A 160 8.75 -12.77 -1.88
CA SER A 160 9.38 -12.47 -0.60
C SER A 160 9.64 -10.97 -0.48
N PHE A 161 10.04 -10.52 0.71
CA PHE A 161 10.41 -9.14 0.97
C PHE A 161 11.82 -9.07 1.55
N ASP A 162 12.70 -8.32 0.89
CA ASP A 162 14.10 -8.18 1.28
C ASP A 162 14.39 -6.78 1.80
N ARG A 163 14.92 -6.68 3.02
CA ARG A 163 15.34 -5.39 3.57
C ARG A 163 16.57 -4.87 2.85
N ILE A 164 16.50 -3.62 2.38
CA ILE A 164 17.65 -2.92 1.82
C ILE A 164 18.36 -2.03 2.84
N GLN A 165 19.64 -1.74 2.55
CA GLN A 165 20.47 -0.75 3.23
C GLN A 165 21.01 0.20 2.17
N LEU A 166 20.79 1.50 2.33
CA LEU A 166 21.22 2.53 1.36
C LEU A 166 22.66 3.03 1.62
N GLY A 167 23.27 2.63 2.75
CA GLY A 167 24.68 2.85 3.06
C GLY A 167 24.92 3.95 4.09
N ASP A 168 26.12 3.93 4.69
CA ASP A 168 26.47 4.77 5.84
C ASP A 168 26.09 6.25 5.67
N GLY A 169 25.28 6.75 6.62
CA GLY A 169 24.84 8.14 6.66
C GLY A 169 23.49 8.41 5.97
N SER A 170 22.84 7.38 5.41
CA SER A 170 21.45 7.51 4.99
C SER A 170 20.53 7.74 6.21
N TYR A 171 19.38 8.39 6.00
CA TYR A 171 18.35 8.52 7.04
C TYR A 171 17.88 7.15 7.55
N LEU A 172 17.83 6.14 6.68
CA LEU A 172 17.42 4.78 7.03
C LEU A 172 18.44 4.03 7.90
N ASP A 173 19.68 4.51 7.97
CA ASP A 173 20.74 3.96 8.81
C ASP A 173 20.86 4.69 10.16
N SER A 174 19.99 5.67 10.43
CA SER A 174 19.89 6.39 11.69
C SER A 174 18.64 5.98 12.48
N PRO A 175 18.75 5.65 13.79
CA PRO A 175 17.60 5.26 14.57
C PRO A 175 16.80 6.47 15.05
N HIS A 176 15.47 6.38 14.97
CA HIS A 176 14.51 7.42 15.30
C HIS A 176 13.40 6.92 16.22
N VAL A 177 12.70 7.83 16.88
CA VAL A 177 11.40 7.52 17.52
C VAL A 177 10.28 7.71 16.49
N GLY A 178 10.26 6.83 15.48
CA GLY A 178 9.40 6.93 14.31
C GLY A 178 7.91 6.87 14.63
N ARG A 179 7.13 7.73 13.96
CA ARG A 179 5.65 7.76 14.03
C ARG A 179 5.09 7.77 12.62
N GLY A 180 4.54 8.89 12.15
CA GLY A 180 3.88 8.97 10.85
C GLY A 180 4.85 8.79 9.68
N LEU A 181 4.28 8.28 8.59
CA LEU A 181 4.91 8.11 7.28
C LEU A 181 3.89 8.53 6.22
N ALA A 182 4.25 9.44 5.33
CA ALA A 182 3.44 9.86 4.20
C ALA A 182 4.28 9.79 2.92
N ILE A 183 3.63 9.49 1.80
CA ILE A 183 4.24 9.48 0.47
C ILE A 183 3.67 10.60 -0.38
N GLY A 184 4.45 11.08 -1.34
CA GLY A 184 3.98 12.00 -2.38
C GLY A 184 5.10 12.33 -3.34
N ASP A 185 4.79 12.48 -4.62
CA ASP A 185 5.77 12.98 -5.58
C ASP A 185 5.78 14.51 -5.49
N LEU A 186 6.75 15.07 -4.76
CA LEU A 186 6.76 16.47 -4.37
C LEU A 186 7.39 17.38 -5.42
N ASP A 187 8.32 16.86 -6.22
CA ASP A 187 8.92 17.61 -7.33
C ASP A 187 8.35 17.22 -8.71
N ASN A 188 7.41 16.28 -8.74
CA ASN A 188 6.66 15.78 -9.90
C ASN A 188 7.56 15.14 -10.96
N ASP A 189 8.53 14.33 -10.55
CA ASP A 189 9.50 13.68 -11.45
C ASP A 189 9.18 12.20 -11.78
N GLY A 190 8.15 11.64 -11.14
CA GLY A 190 7.62 10.32 -11.43
C GLY A 190 8.08 9.21 -10.49
N ASP A 191 8.51 9.56 -9.28
CA ASP A 191 8.60 8.64 -8.16
C ASP A 191 8.05 9.28 -6.88
N TYR A 192 7.79 8.46 -5.86
CA TYR A 192 7.27 8.98 -4.59
C TYR A 192 8.42 9.34 -3.63
N ASP A 193 8.33 10.53 -3.07
CA ASP A 193 9.11 10.97 -1.92
C ASP A 193 8.47 10.53 -0.60
N PHE A 194 9.27 10.54 0.46
CA PHE A 194 8.88 10.04 1.77
C PHE A 194 8.97 11.11 2.85
N GLY A 195 7.84 11.43 3.48
CA GLY A 195 7.76 12.30 4.65
C GLY A 195 7.68 11.49 5.94
N PHE A 196 8.67 11.63 6.82
CA PHE A 196 8.73 10.98 8.12
C PHE A 196 8.49 11.97 9.25
N THR A 197 7.67 11.57 10.22
CA THR A 197 7.50 12.30 11.49
C THR A 197 8.00 11.43 12.65
N ASN A 198 8.58 12.09 13.65
CA ASN A 198 9.27 11.46 14.76
C ASN A 198 8.85 12.13 16.07
N SER A 199 8.84 11.39 17.17
CA SER A 199 8.60 11.98 18.50
C SER A 199 9.86 12.67 19.00
N ASP A 200 9.73 13.91 19.49
CA ASP A 200 10.82 14.71 20.06
C ASP A 200 12.05 14.87 19.15
N GLU A 201 11.85 14.77 17.83
CA GLU A 201 12.87 14.89 16.80
C GLU A 201 12.30 15.64 15.58
N PRO A 202 13.14 16.31 14.75
CA PRO A 202 12.68 16.90 13.50
C PRO A 202 12.03 15.89 12.57
N SER A 203 11.05 16.35 11.80
CA SER A 203 10.54 15.62 10.64
C SER A 203 11.61 15.56 9.55
N ALA A 204 11.59 14.50 8.74
CA ALA A 204 12.49 14.33 7.62
C ALA A 204 11.68 14.20 6.32
N LEU A 205 12.25 14.75 5.25
CA LEU A 205 11.76 14.54 3.91
C LEU A 205 12.88 13.89 3.10
N LEU A 206 12.62 12.72 2.56
CA LEU A 206 13.54 11.98 1.70
C LEU A 206 12.99 12.08 0.29
N ARG A 207 13.78 12.70 -0.58
CA ARG A 207 13.49 12.66 -2.01
C ARG A 207 13.93 11.31 -2.57
N ASN A 208 13.07 10.65 -3.33
CA ASN A 208 13.48 9.49 -4.09
C ASN A 208 14.17 9.97 -5.39
N ASP A 209 15.32 9.38 -5.70
CA ASP A 209 16.10 9.74 -6.89
C ASP A 209 16.57 8.42 -7.52
N SER A 210 15.66 7.45 -7.63
CA SER A 210 16.00 6.10 -8.08
C SER A 210 16.50 6.13 -9.54
N THR A 211 17.68 5.56 -9.77
CA THR A 211 18.29 5.49 -11.12
C THR A 211 18.02 4.15 -11.81
N ASP A 212 16.88 3.53 -11.52
CA ASP A 212 16.46 2.21 -12.04
C ASP A 212 16.35 2.17 -13.58
N GLY A 213 16.18 3.34 -14.22
CA GLY A 213 16.02 3.44 -15.67
C GLY A 213 14.64 2.97 -16.15
N ASN A 214 13.71 2.75 -15.23
CA ASN A 214 12.31 2.43 -15.47
C ASN A 214 11.54 3.68 -15.94
N SER A 215 10.26 3.50 -16.23
CA SER A 215 9.33 4.54 -16.62
C SER A 215 8.12 4.49 -15.70
N TRP A 216 7.26 5.49 -15.81
CA TRP A 216 6.17 5.68 -14.88
C TRP A 216 4.91 6.18 -15.58
N LEU A 217 3.78 6.07 -14.93
CA LEU A 217 2.54 6.78 -15.26
C LEU A 217 1.88 7.17 -13.95
N ARG A 218 1.58 8.44 -13.75
CA ARG A 218 0.79 8.89 -12.60
C ARG A 218 -0.60 9.26 -13.05
N VAL A 219 -1.59 8.86 -12.26
CA VAL A 219 -2.99 9.08 -12.57
C VAL A 219 -3.62 9.94 -11.48
N ARG A 220 -4.27 11.04 -11.88
CA ARG A 220 -5.12 11.84 -10.98
C ARG A 220 -6.57 11.62 -11.37
N LEU A 221 -7.35 11.02 -10.47
CA LEU A 221 -8.79 10.86 -10.67
C LEU A 221 -9.55 12.04 -10.05
N ILE A 222 -10.63 12.44 -10.71
CA ILE A 222 -11.59 13.42 -10.19
C ILE A 222 -12.98 12.79 -10.31
N GLY A 223 -13.57 12.44 -9.17
CA GLY A 223 -14.92 11.90 -9.15
C GLY A 223 -15.96 12.92 -9.59
N GLY A 224 -16.97 12.45 -10.32
CA GLY A 224 -18.11 13.20 -10.82
C GLY A 224 -19.39 12.79 -10.11
N LYS A 225 -19.72 11.49 -10.19
CA LYS A 225 -20.81 10.82 -9.45
C LYS A 225 -20.28 10.25 -8.13
N SER A 226 -19.08 9.69 -8.17
CA SER A 226 -18.30 9.25 -7.01
C SER A 226 -17.84 10.46 -6.18
N ASN A 227 -17.32 10.21 -4.97
CA ASN A 227 -16.67 11.26 -4.17
C ASN A 227 -15.53 11.93 -4.97
N ARG A 228 -15.29 13.23 -4.74
CA ARG A 228 -14.40 14.03 -5.61
C ARG A 228 -12.96 13.53 -5.66
N ASP A 229 -12.49 12.92 -4.58
CA ASP A 229 -11.15 12.36 -4.47
C ASP A 229 -11.07 10.93 -5.02
N ALA A 230 -12.18 10.38 -5.52
CA ALA A 230 -12.29 9.02 -6.06
C ALA A 230 -11.86 7.92 -5.08
N ILE A 231 -11.96 8.15 -3.77
CA ILE A 231 -11.70 7.15 -2.74
C ILE A 231 -12.54 5.91 -3.00
N GLY A 232 -11.89 4.75 -3.04
CA GLY A 232 -12.47 3.46 -3.42
C GLY A 232 -12.23 3.07 -4.87
N ALA A 233 -11.73 3.97 -5.72
CA ALA A 233 -11.46 3.65 -7.10
C ALA A 233 -10.30 2.65 -7.22
N ARG A 234 -10.42 1.74 -8.19
CA ARG A 234 -9.35 0.81 -8.59
C ARG A 234 -8.86 1.19 -9.98
N VAL A 235 -7.55 1.30 -10.14
CA VAL A 235 -6.92 1.70 -11.39
C VAL A 235 -6.02 0.57 -11.87
N LEU A 236 -6.40 -0.03 -12.99
CA LEU A 236 -5.73 -1.17 -13.60
C LEU A 236 -4.98 -0.73 -14.86
N LEU A 237 -3.66 -0.82 -14.86
CA LEU A 237 -2.82 -0.61 -16.03
C LEU A 237 -2.40 -1.95 -16.62
N GLU A 238 -2.75 -2.20 -17.88
CA GLU A 238 -2.26 -3.36 -18.63
C GLU A 238 -1.06 -2.97 -19.49
N ILE A 239 0.06 -3.68 -19.30
CA ILE A 239 1.31 -3.43 -20.04
C ILE A 239 1.83 -4.71 -20.72
N GLU A 240 2.58 -4.53 -21.79
CA GLU A 240 3.36 -5.57 -22.47
C GLU A 240 4.85 -5.24 -22.38
N ILE A 241 5.62 -6.19 -21.85
CA ILE A 241 7.06 -6.08 -21.67
C ILE A 241 7.74 -7.07 -22.61
N GLN A 242 8.77 -6.60 -23.32
CA GLN A 242 9.64 -7.49 -24.10
C GLN A 242 10.75 -8.01 -23.20
N THR A 243 10.77 -9.32 -22.97
CA THR A 243 11.81 -10.00 -22.21
C THR A 243 12.66 -10.86 -23.14
N GLN A 244 13.87 -11.20 -22.69
CA GLN A 244 14.74 -12.11 -23.41
C GLN A 244 15.23 -13.22 -22.48
N THR A 245 14.69 -14.42 -22.66
CA THR A 245 15.08 -15.60 -21.89
C THR A 245 15.76 -16.60 -22.82
N GLN A 246 17.00 -17.00 -22.50
CA GLN A 246 17.78 -17.95 -23.30
C GLN A 246 17.87 -17.60 -24.80
N GLY A 247 17.96 -16.31 -25.12
CA GLY A 247 18.09 -15.83 -26.50
C GLY A 247 16.78 -15.75 -27.30
N LYS A 248 15.64 -16.17 -26.73
CA LYS A 248 14.31 -15.97 -27.33
C LYS A 248 13.69 -14.68 -26.80
N LYS A 249 13.12 -13.88 -27.71
CA LYS A 249 12.30 -12.73 -27.35
C LYS A 249 10.91 -13.22 -26.98
N GLU A 250 10.44 -12.85 -25.81
CA GLU A 250 9.12 -13.18 -25.31
C GLU A 250 8.39 -11.89 -24.94
N THR A 251 7.07 -11.87 -25.13
CA THR A 251 6.23 -10.76 -24.69
C THR A 251 5.45 -11.22 -23.49
N VAL A 252 5.65 -10.55 -22.36
CA VAL A 252 4.93 -10.81 -21.11
C VAL A 252 3.90 -9.70 -20.94
N SER A 253 2.65 -10.07 -20.67
CA SER A 253 1.61 -9.11 -20.27
C SER A 253 1.52 -9.06 -18.76
N LEU A 254 1.57 -7.87 -18.18
CA LEU A 254 1.35 -7.63 -16.76
C LEU A 254 0.13 -6.74 -16.55
N LYS A 255 -0.50 -6.93 -15.40
CA LYS A 255 -1.62 -6.16 -14.89
C LYS A 255 -1.15 -5.51 -13.59
N LEU A 256 -1.03 -4.20 -13.58
CA LEU A 256 -0.64 -3.44 -12.40
C LEU A 256 -1.90 -2.79 -11.85
N LEU A 257 -2.32 -3.18 -10.66
CA LEU A 257 -3.47 -2.60 -9.98
C LEU A 257 -2.99 -1.63 -8.90
N ARG A 258 -3.63 -0.47 -8.81
CA ARG A 258 -3.44 0.49 -7.71
C ARG A 258 -4.80 0.94 -7.19
N PHE A 259 -4.84 1.21 -5.89
CA PHE A 259 -6.06 1.61 -5.19
C PHE A 259 -5.99 3.10 -4.84
N VAL A 260 -7.09 3.81 -5.02
CA VAL A 260 -7.28 5.14 -4.44
C VAL A 260 -7.90 4.95 -3.06
N LYS A 261 -7.09 5.05 -2.03
CA LYS A 261 -7.43 4.74 -0.64
C LYS A 261 -7.51 6.00 0.21
N SER A 262 -8.22 5.94 1.34
CA SER A 262 -8.24 7.01 2.33
C SER A 262 -8.00 6.45 3.73
N GLY A 263 -7.44 7.26 4.61
CA GLY A 263 -6.74 6.72 5.77
C GLY A 263 -5.41 6.12 5.36
N ALA A 264 -4.81 5.34 6.26
CA ALA A 264 -3.38 5.01 6.26
C ALA A 264 -2.46 6.26 6.24
N SER A 265 -1.36 6.32 6.99
CA SER A 265 -0.92 5.38 8.04
C SER A 265 -1.26 5.95 9.43
N TYR A 266 -0.59 5.46 10.48
CA TYR A 266 -0.60 6.03 11.82
C TYR A 266 -0.39 7.55 11.81
N ALA A 267 -1.47 8.30 12.11
CA ALA A 267 -1.48 9.77 12.20
C ALA A 267 -0.88 10.50 10.98
N SER A 268 -0.94 9.89 9.80
CA SER A 268 -0.44 10.43 8.54
C SER A 268 -1.33 10.01 7.37
N HIS A 269 -1.15 10.63 6.20
CA HIS A 269 -1.79 10.22 4.95
C HIS A 269 -0.94 10.65 3.76
N GLY A 270 -0.95 9.83 2.70
CA GLY A 270 -0.16 10.02 1.49
C GLY A 270 -0.94 10.66 0.34
N ASP A 271 -0.25 10.83 -0.78
CA ASP A 271 -0.81 11.27 -2.04
C ASP A 271 -1.77 10.23 -2.64
N ASN A 272 -2.97 10.67 -3.02
CA ASN A 272 -4.03 9.82 -3.57
C ASN A 272 -3.96 9.66 -5.10
N ARG A 273 -2.89 10.12 -5.75
CA ARG A 273 -2.67 9.91 -7.20
C ARG A 273 -1.94 8.59 -7.42
N PRO A 274 -2.56 7.50 -7.92
CA PRO A 274 -1.84 6.26 -8.18
C PRO A 274 -0.66 6.47 -9.12
N LEU A 275 0.49 5.89 -8.75
CA LEU A 275 1.70 5.87 -9.55
C LEU A 275 2.02 4.43 -9.94
N PHE A 276 2.24 4.22 -11.24
CA PHE A 276 2.64 2.94 -11.81
C PHE A 276 4.09 3.03 -12.25
N GLY A 277 4.98 2.25 -11.65
CA GLY A 277 6.30 1.98 -12.18
C GLY A 277 6.27 0.80 -13.16
N PHE A 278 7.12 0.83 -14.19
CA PHE A 278 7.30 -0.30 -15.09
C PHE A 278 8.61 -0.19 -15.90
N PRO A 279 9.15 -1.31 -16.42
CA PRO A 279 10.34 -1.29 -17.25
C PRO A 279 10.24 -0.34 -18.45
N LYS A 280 11.30 0.40 -18.71
CA LYS A 280 11.35 1.33 -19.85
C LYS A 280 11.20 0.59 -21.19
N GLY A 281 10.39 1.15 -22.08
CA GLY A 281 10.05 0.54 -23.36
C GLY A 281 8.90 -0.46 -23.29
N SER A 282 8.28 -0.64 -22.12
CA SER A 282 6.99 -1.33 -22.00
C SER A 282 5.92 -0.64 -22.84
N ARG A 283 5.06 -1.43 -23.48
CA ARG A 283 3.90 -0.94 -24.21
C ARG A 283 2.70 -0.90 -23.28
N LEU A 284 2.16 0.29 -23.04
CA LEU A 284 0.92 0.46 -22.28
C LEU A 284 -0.27 0.15 -23.20
N LYS A 285 -1.10 -0.83 -22.85
CA LYS A 285 -2.24 -1.26 -23.65
C LYS A 285 -3.50 -0.47 -23.30
N SER A 286 -3.79 -0.38 -22.01
CA SER A 286 -5.00 0.27 -21.51
C SER A 286 -4.85 0.61 -20.04
N LEU A 287 -5.49 1.71 -19.64
CA LEU A 287 -5.73 2.07 -18.25
C LEU A 287 -7.24 2.00 -18.01
N THR A 288 -7.67 1.10 -17.14
CA THR A 288 -9.08 0.91 -16.78
C THR A 288 -9.30 1.40 -15.35
N ILE A 289 -10.31 2.25 -15.17
CA ILE A 289 -10.72 2.81 -13.89
C ILE A 289 -12.05 2.18 -13.53
N TYR A 290 -12.10 1.52 -12.38
CA TYR A 290 -13.33 1.08 -11.73
C TYR A 290 -13.68 2.14 -10.69
N TRP A 291 -14.72 2.92 -10.99
CA TRP A 291 -15.16 4.01 -10.12
C TRP A 291 -16.03 3.49 -8.97
N PRO A 292 -16.00 4.14 -7.80
CA PRO A 292 -16.90 3.83 -6.68
C PRO A 292 -18.40 3.89 -7.05
N SER A 293 -18.75 4.63 -8.11
CA SER A 293 -20.12 4.70 -8.59
C SER A 293 -20.62 3.46 -9.34
N GLY A 294 -19.74 2.45 -9.51
CA GLY A 294 -19.95 1.25 -10.34
C GLY A 294 -19.63 1.46 -11.82
N GLN A 295 -19.30 2.68 -12.24
CA GLN A 295 -18.90 2.96 -13.62
C GLN A 295 -17.50 2.41 -13.92
N MET A 296 -17.30 2.00 -15.17
CA MET A 296 -15.99 1.62 -15.69
C MET A 296 -15.60 2.55 -16.83
N GLN A 297 -14.37 3.08 -16.79
CA GLN A 297 -13.82 3.95 -17.84
C GLN A 297 -12.46 3.44 -18.29
N THR A 298 -12.25 3.29 -19.59
CA THR A 298 -10.99 2.79 -20.15
C THR A 298 -10.35 3.82 -21.08
N ILE A 299 -9.06 4.08 -20.86
CA ILE A 299 -8.20 4.87 -21.74
C ILE A 299 -7.31 3.89 -22.52
N ALA A 300 -7.41 3.91 -23.85
CA ALA A 300 -6.58 3.08 -24.71
C ALA A 300 -5.18 3.69 -24.86
N ALA A 301 -4.14 2.86 -24.72
CA ALA A 301 -2.74 3.20 -24.95
C ALA A 301 -2.30 4.56 -24.34
N PRO A 302 -2.37 4.72 -23.01
CA PRO A 302 -1.89 5.93 -22.35
C PRO A 302 -0.38 6.12 -22.57
N GLN A 303 0.08 7.36 -22.44
CA GLN A 303 1.48 7.73 -22.61
C GLN A 303 2.27 7.48 -21.31
N ALA A 304 3.45 6.89 -21.41
CA ALA A 304 4.38 6.75 -20.29
C ALA A 304 5.18 8.04 -20.05
N GLY A 305 5.66 8.23 -18.81
CA GLY A 305 6.37 9.41 -18.33
C GLY A 305 5.46 10.65 -18.28
N ASP A 306 4.21 10.47 -17.88
CA ASP A 306 3.18 11.51 -17.98
C ASP A 306 2.23 11.52 -16.76
N ASP A 307 1.61 12.68 -16.57
CA ASP A 307 0.57 12.96 -15.60
C ASP A 307 -0.81 12.93 -16.25
N LEU A 308 -1.55 11.85 -16.05
CA LEU A 308 -2.88 11.70 -16.64
C LEU A 308 -3.97 12.07 -15.65
N THR A 309 -4.65 13.20 -15.89
CA THR A 309 -5.86 13.58 -15.14
C THR A 309 -7.11 13.05 -15.83
N ILE A 310 -7.96 12.32 -15.10
CA ILE A 310 -9.18 11.70 -15.61
C ILE A 310 -10.37 12.15 -14.78
N LEU A 311 -11.38 12.70 -15.46
CA LEU A 311 -12.67 13.04 -14.87
C LEU A 311 -13.64 11.88 -15.09
N GLU A 312 -14.34 11.47 -14.04
CA GLU A 312 -15.43 10.49 -14.14
C GLU A 312 -16.54 11.04 -15.05
N ALA A 313 -16.94 10.24 -16.04
CA ALA A 313 -18.01 10.61 -16.94
C ALA A 313 -19.34 10.81 -16.19
N ALA A 314 -20.13 11.81 -16.62
CA ALA A 314 -21.52 11.91 -16.21
C ALA A 314 -22.33 10.81 -16.92
N LEU A 315 -23.25 10.16 -16.20
CA LEU A 315 -24.22 9.24 -16.82
C LEU A 315 -24.97 9.97 -17.94
N THR A 316 -25.03 9.38 -19.12
CA THR A 316 -26.01 9.81 -20.13
C THR A 316 -27.39 9.30 -19.68
N ALA A 317 -28.46 9.97 -20.11
CA ALA A 317 -29.83 9.61 -19.72
C ALA A 317 -30.29 8.20 -20.18
N ASP A 318 -29.42 7.46 -20.88
CA ASP A 318 -29.65 6.13 -21.43
C ASP A 318 -28.90 5.01 -20.67
N ASP A 319 -28.14 5.34 -19.61
CA ASP A 319 -27.58 4.29 -18.73
C ASP A 319 -28.67 3.75 -17.79
N PRO A 320 -28.83 2.42 -17.71
CA PRO A 320 -29.95 1.75 -17.02
C PRO A 320 -29.99 1.95 -15.50
#